data_AF-A0A2E5RXZ8-F1
#
_entry.id   AF-A0A2E5RXZ8-F1
#
_cell.length_a   1.000
_cell.length_b   1.000
_cell.length_c   1.000
_cell.angle_alpha   90.00
_cell.angle_beta   90.00
_cell.angle_gamma   90.00
#
_symmetry.space_group_name_H-M   'P 1'
#
loop_
_entity.id
_entity.type
_entity.pdbx_description
1 polymer ?
#
loop_
_entity_poly.entity_id
_entity_poly.type
_entity_poly.pdbx_seq_one_letter_code
_entity_poly.pdbx_strand_id
1 'polypeptide(L)'
;MFLFLPFFETVHARIKFRWLFPRIHRLKDTTIVISGDEMNFWHKSSKRILPGLAACLFSMSVMSATCESSPNEARTLDFDKESLEAAKQNWQSTAHRLNNSYTYIRVQGSMTGETYVTLVRFENSELTARIYKRLKVGVKDGKRHVEIREAWMATKGMKRLFGGEGGFPGLSMEELYDACESEVLKRDAEKNHVGLAADDRGVLKRCYYSPKMCADDCGKSYDVSHFYPESISDEILKEYVTGPNIELKK
;
A
#
# COMPACT_ATOMS: atom_id res chain seq x y z
N MET A 1 25.81 9.92 -58.68
CA MET A 1 26.80 9.97 -57.58
C MET A 1 26.36 8.94 -56.55
N PHE A 2 26.93 7.74 -56.62
CA PHE A 2 26.57 6.60 -55.77
C PHE A 2 27.47 6.61 -54.54
N LEU A 3 26.90 6.61 -53.34
CA LEU A 3 27.62 6.37 -52.10
C LEU A 3 27.08 5.10 -51.45
N PHE A 4 27.94 4.09 -51.44
CA PHE A 4 27.83 2.83 -50.71
C PHE A 4 27.89 3.10 -49.20
N LEU A 5 27.04 2.42 -48.43
CA LEU A 5 27.21 2.22 -46.99
C LEU A 5 27.32 0.71 -46.70
N PRO A 6 28.20 0.30 -45.77
CA PRO A 6 28.52 -1.10 -45.57
C PRO A 6 27.54 -1.82 -44.64
N PHE A 7 27.35 -3.09 -44.99
CA PHE A 7 26.78 -4.18 -44.20
C PHE A 7 27.44 -4.29 -42.82
N PHE A 8 26.64 -4.35 -41.75
CA PHE A 8 27.05 -4.88 -40.45
C PHE A 8 26.35 -6.23 -40.23
N GLU A 9 27.13 -7.30 -40.29
CA GLU A 9 26.74 -8.65 -39.87
C GLU A 9 26.63 -8.69 -38.33
N THR A 10 25.48 -9.12 -37.82
CA THR A 10 25.29 -9.38 -36.38
C THR A 10 25.34 -10.87 -36.12
N VAL A 11 26.44 -11.32 -35.51
CA VAL A 11 26.71 -12.70 -35.12
C VAL A 11 25.76 -13.13 -33.98
N HIS A 12 24.99 -14.19 -34.20
CA HIS A 12 24.14 -14.82 -33.20
C HIS A 12 24.96 -15.75 -32.29
N ALA A 13 25.17 -15.35 -31.03
CA ALA A 13 25.69 -16.25 -29.99
C ALA A 13 24.53 -17.02 -29.34
N ARG A 14 24.39 -18.32 -29.65
CA ARG A 14 23.49 -19.26 -28.94
C ARG A 14 24.16 -19.77 -27.68
N ILE A 15 23.78 -19.26 -26.51
CA ILE A 15 24.16 -19.85 -25.22
C ILE A 15 23.11 -20.92 -24.85
N LYS A 16 23.52 -22.20 -24.88
CA LYS A 16 22.71 -23.32 -24.37
C LYS A 16 22.89 -23.41 -22.85
N PHE A 17 21.88 -23.04 -22.08
CA PHE A 17 21.79 -23.41 -20.66
C PHE A 17 21.07 -24.75 -20.51
N ARG A 18 21.81 -25.77 -20.07
CA ARG A 18 21.31 -27.10 -19.73
C ARG A 18 21.07 -27.14 -18.22
N TRP A 19 19.83 -26.90 -17.79
CA TRP A 19 19.43 -27.07 -16.39
C TRP A 19 19.09 -28.53 -16.13
N LEU A 20 19.86 -29.17 -15.24
CA LEU A 20 19.57 -30.46 -14.63
C LEU A 20 18.75 -30.20 -13.36
N PHE A 21 17.46 -30.55 -13.36
CA PHE A 21 16.66 -30.66 -12.14
C PHE A 21 16.49 -32.13 -11.76
N PRO A 22 16.75 -32.52 -10.51
CA PRO A 22 16.41 -33.85 -10.03
C PRO A 22 14.92 -33.94 -9.65
N ARG A 23 14.31 -35.07 -10.04
CA ARG A 23 13.01 -35.56 -9.56
C ARG A 23 12.97 -35.57 -8.03
N ILE A 24 11.99 -34.89 -7.44
CA ILE A 24 11.61 -35.12 -6.04
C ILE A 24 10.28 -35.88 -6.02
N HIS A 25 10.27 -36.94 -5.21
CA HIS A 25 9.22 -37.93 -5.11
C HIS A 25 7.98 -37.42 -4.34
N ARG A 26 6.86 -37.91 -4.86
CA ARG A 26 5.50 -37.98 -4.30
C ARG A 26 5.51 -38.62 -2.90
N LEU A 27 5.03 -37.92 -1.88
CA LEU A 27 4.62 -38.53 -0.59
C LEU A 27 3.11 -38.37 -0.40
N LYS A 28 2.53 -39.46 0.10
CA LYS A 28 1.11 -39.79 0.14
C LYS A 28 0.44 -39.22 1.38
N ASP A 29 -0.85 -38.94 1.19
CA ASP A 29 -1.98 -38.96 2.12
C ASP A 29 -1.68 -39.39 3.57
N THR A 30 -2.06 -38.53 4.51
CA THR A 30 -2.35 -38.93 5.89
C THR A 30 -3.60 -38.22 6.35
N THR A 31 -4.70 -38.98 6.37
CA THR A 31 -5.97 -38.63 7.00
C THR A 31 -5.79 -38.70 8.52
N ILE A 32 -6.11 -37.62 9.24
CA ILE A 32 -6.23 -37.63 10.70
C ILE A 32 -7.70 -37.40 11.04
N VAL A 33 -8.32 -38.44 11.61
CA VAL A 33 -9.62 -38.41 12.28
C VAL A 33 -9.35 -38.07 13.74
N ILE A 34 -10.01 -37.04 14.28
CA ILE A 34 -10.08 -36.80 15.73
C ILE A 34 -11.56 -36.79 16.12
N SER A 35 -11.94 -37.77 16.94
CA SER A 35 -13.23 -37.90 17.62
C SER A 35 -13.06 -37.61 19.11
N GLY A 36 -14.12 -37.09 19.75
CA GLY A 36 -14.34 -37.09 21.20
C GLY A 36 -13.44 -36.13 21.99
N ASP A 37 -13.85 -35.46 23.07
CA ASP A 37 -14.98 -35.71 23.96
C ASP A 37 -15.38 -34.41 24.67
N GLU A 38 -16.64 -34.40 25.12
CA GLU A 38 -17.19 -33.48 26.10
C GLU A 38 -16.41 -33.55 27.43
N MET A 39 -16.11 -32.39 28.02
CA MET A 39 -15.90 -32.30 29.47
C MET A 39 -16.58 -31.04 30.03
N ASN A 40 -17.74 -31.26 30.62
CA ASN A 40 -18.32 -30.41 31.65
C ASN A 40 -17.56 -30.62 32.97
N PHE A 41 -17.11 -29.56 33.64
CA PHE A 41 -16.90 -29.63 35.09
C PHE A 41 -17.14 -28.29 35.81
N TRP A 42 -17.93 -28.42 36.87
CA TRP A 42 -18.39 -27.43 37.84
C TRP A 42 -17.27 -26.81 38.70
N HIS A 43 -17.46 -25.59 39.27
CA HIS A 43 -18.00 -25.36 40.64
C HIS A 43 -17.63 -23.96 41.24
N LYS A 44 -18.63 -23.34 41.90
CA LYS A 44 -18.63 -22.57 43.18
C LYS A 44 -17.68 -21.35 43.33
N SER A 45 -18.22 -20.12 43.48
CA SER A 45 -18.72 -19.47 44.72
C SER A 45 -17.67 -19.21 45.83
N SER A 46 -17.41 -17.93 46.13
CA SER A 46 -17.58 -17.31 47.48
C SER A 46 -17.35 -15.78 47.35
N LYS A 47 -18.27 -14.90 47.79
CA LYS A 47 -18.31 -14.18 49.11
C LYS A 47 -16.95 -13.53 49.44
N ARG A 48 -16.78 -12.29 49.92
CA ARG A 48 -17.63 -11.25 50.54
C ARG A 48 -16.67 -10.08 50.91
N ILE A 49 -17.16 -8.82 50.91
CA ILE A 49 -16.89 -7.72 51.89
C ILE A 49 -15.44 -7.14 51.93
N LEU A 50 -15.16 -5.83 51.85
CA LEU A 50 -15.49 -4.74 52.79
C LEU A 50 -15.17 -3.37 52.14
N PRO A 51 -15.89 -2.28 52.48
CA PRO A 51 -15.59 -0.92 52.03
C PRO A 51 -14.59 -0.25 52.97
N GLY A 52 -13.41 0.08 52.45
CA GLY A 52 -12.39 0.87 53.14
C GLY A 52 -12.30 2.27 52.56
N LEU A 53 -12.98 3.21 53.21
CA LEU A 53 -12.78 4.65 53.05
C LEU A 53 -11.33 5.01 53.40
N ALA A 54 -10.53 5.37 52.41
CA ALA A 54 -9.28 6.09 52.61
C ALA A 54 -9.27 7.29 51.66
N ALA A 55 -9.71 8.43 52.21
CA ALA A 55 -9.59 9.74 51.58
C ALA A 55 -8.10 10.10 51.46
N CYS A 56 -7.50 9.78 50.33
CA CYS A 56 -6.23 10.35 49.91
C CYS A 56 -6.52 11.52 48.97
N LEU A 57 -6.54 12.73 49.55
CA LEU A 57 -6.41 13.99 48.83
C LEU A 57 -5.00 14.05 48.21
N PHE A 58 -4.80 13.35 47.11
CA PHE A 58 -3.64 13.56 46.27
C PHE A 58 -3.86 14.84 45.47
N SER A 59 -3.16 15.89 45.88
CA SER A 59 -2.89 17.08 45.09
C SER A 59 -2.24 16.67 43.77
N MET A 60 -3.07 16.38 42.76
CA MET A 60 -2.63 16.23 41.38
C MET A 60 -2.29 17.63 40.87
N SER A 61 -1.05 18.04 41.14
CA SER A 61 -0.41 19.10 40.37
C SER A 61 -0.37 18.63 38.93
N VAL A 62 -1.30 19.16 38.13
CA VAL A 62 -1.38 18.96 36.69
C VAL A 62 -0.14 19.64 36.12
N MET A 63 0.97 18.91 36.07
CA MET A 63 2.10 19.29 35.23
C MET A 63 1.63 19.08 33.80
N SER A 64 0.94 20.11 33.27
CA SER A 64 0.78 20.30 31.85
C SER A 64 2.19 20.41 31.29
N ALA A 65 2.76 19.26 30.93
CA ALA A 65 3.88 19.20 30.02
C ALA A 65 3.36 19.75 28.70
N THR A 66 3.36 21.07 28.58
CA THR A 66 3.26 21.74 27.30
C THR A 66 4.50 21.28 26.55
N CYS A 67 4.33 20.30 25.66
CA CYS A 67 5.30 20.10 24.59
C CYS A 67 5.36 21.42 23.84
N GLU A 68 6.31 22.28 24.23
CA GLU A 68 6.69 23.47 23.48
C GLU A 68 7.48 22.98 22.26
N SER A 69 6.80 22.27 21.37
CA SER A 69 7.22 22.17 19.99
C SER A 69 7.08 23.57 19.43
N SER A 70 8.21 24.26 19.20
CA SER A 70 8.20 25.62 18.67
C SER A 70 7.25 25.69 17.45
N PRO A 71 6.13 26.43 17.53
CA PRO A 71 5.06 26.35 16.52
C PRO A 71 5.45 26.92 15.15
N ASN A 72 6.65 27.47 15.01
CA ASN A 72 7.07 28.24 13.84
C ASN A 72 8.12 27.55 12.96
N GLU A 73 8.50 26.31 13.28
CA GLU A 73 9.23 25.46 12.33
C GLU A 73 8.26 24.42 11.74
N ALA A 74 7.10 24.89 11.27
CA ALA A 74 6.40 24.16 10.23
C ALA A 74 7.42 24.02 9.10
N ARG A 75 7.94 22.81 8.87
CA ARG A 75 8.74 22.49 7.69
C ARG A 75 8.03 23.15 6.51
N THR A 76 8.62 24.23 5.99
CA THR A 76 8.33 24.70 4.64
C THR A 76 8.69 23.52 3.78
N LEU A 77 7.70 22.68 3.51
CA LEU A 77 7.78 21.75 2.42
C LEU A 77 7.95 22.68 1.22
N ASP A 78 9.09 22.55 0.53
CA ASP A 78 9.39 23.21 -0.74
C ASP A 78 8.37 22.70 -1.78
N PHE A 79 7.13 23.09 -1.57
CA PHE A 79 6.01 22.85 -2.44
C PHE A 79 5.75 24.16 -3.14
N ASP A 80 6.33 24.29 -4.31
CA ASP A 80 5.90 25.26 -5.29
C ASP A 80 5.30 24.55 -6.49
N LYS A 81 4.59 25.34 -7.30
CA LYS A 81 4.01 24.89 -8.57
C LYS A 81 5.10 24.32 -9.49
N GLU A 82 6.33 24.83 -9.39
CA GLU A 82 7.46 24.42 -10.23
C GLU A 82 7.87 22.97 -9.93
N SER A 83 7.90 22.56 -8.66
CA SER A 83 8.23 21.21 -8.22
C SER A 83 7.18 20.19 -8.66
N LEU A 84 5.89 20.54 -8.65
CA LEU A 84 4.82 19.70 -9.20
C LEU A 84 4.99 19.50 -10.71
N GLU A 85 5.22 20.58 -11.45
CA GLU A 85 5.41 20.51 -12.90
C GLU A 85 6.67 19.72 -13.27
N ALA A 86 7.77 19.90 -12.53
CA ALA A 86 8.99 19.11 -12.70
C ALA A 86 8.73 17.61 -12.46
N ALA A 87 7.97 17.26 -11.41
CA ALA A 87 7.61 15.89 -11.13
C ALA A 87 6.73 15.27 -12.23
N LYS A 88 5.75 16.02 -12.76
CA LYS A 88 4.93 15.62 -13.92
C LYS A 88 5.79 15.40 -15.17
N GLN A 89 6.75 16.26 -15.45
CA GLN A 89 7.66 16.13 -16.59
C GLN A 89 8.58 14.91 -16.46
N ASN A 90 9.14 14.67 -15.28
CA ASN A 90 9.93 13.47 -14.99
C ASN A 90 9.09 12.20 -15.18
N TRP A 91 7.83 12.25 -14.73
CA TRP A 91 6.90 11.15 -14.93
C TRP A 91 6.64 10.88 -16.41
N GLN A 92 6.33 11.90 -17.21
CA GLN A 92 6.10 11.74 -18.66
C GLN A 92 7.29 11.05 -19.36
N SER A 93 8.52 11.43 -18.99
CA SER A 93 9.74 10.79 -19.51
C SER A 93 9.85 9.32 -19.10
N THR A 94 9.53 9.02 -17.83
CA THR A 94 9.49 7.64 -17.33
C THR A 94 8.39 6.82 -18.01
N ALA A 95 7.18 7.35 -18.12
CA ALA A 95 6.03 6.71 -18.72
C ALA A 95 6.32 6.35 -20.19
N HIS A 96 6.92 7.27 -20.95
CA HIS A 96 7.38 7.01 -22.32
C HIS A 96 8.39 5.84 -22.37
N ARG A 97 9.41 5.83 -21.51
CA ARG A 97 10.40 4.73 -21.45
C ARG A 97 9.78 3.37 -21.10
N LEU A 98 8.71 3.36 -20.32
CA LEU A 98 8.00 2.15 -19.92
C LEU A 98 6.87 1.77 -20.89
N ASN A 99 6.72 2.46 -22.03
CA ASN A 99 5.57 2.31 -22.93
C ASN A 99 4.23 2.37 -22.17
N ASN A 100 4.13 3.28 -21.19
CA ASN A 100 2.99 3.46 -20.31
C ASN A 100 2.51 2.15 -19.63
N SER A 101 3.44 1.24 -19.36
CA SER A 101 3.16 -0.06 -18.73
C SER A 101 3.88 -0.13 -17.39
N TYR A 102 3.11 -0.23 -16.31
CA TYR A 102 3.65 -0.20 -14.94
C TYR A 102 2.64 -0.78 -13.95
N THR A 103 3.13 -1.15 -12.78
CA THR A 103 2.28 -1.55 -11.64
C THR A 103 2.65 -0.72 -10.42
N TYR A 104 1.66 -0.33 -9.63
CA TYR A 104 1.92 0.33 -8.35
C TYR A 104 0.97 -0.14 -7.26
N ILE A 105 1.34 0.13 -6.01
CA ILE A 105 0.56 -0.21 -4.82
C ILE A 105 0.32 1.05 -3.99
N ARG A 106 -0.92 1.20 -3.53
CA ARG A 106 -1.35 2.17 -2.54
C ARG A 106 -1.81 1.47 -1.29
N VAL A 107 -1.47 2.03 -0.13
CA VAL A 107 -1.75 1.45 1.18
C VAL A 107 -2.43 2.49 2.05
N GLN A 108 -3.48 2.10 2.75
CA GLN A 108 -4.17 2.92 3.75
C GLN A 108 -4.31 2.13 5.06
N GLY A 109 -3.93 2.73 6.17
CA GLY A 109 -4.27 2.22 7.50
C GLY A 109 -5.64 2.74 7.94
N SER A 110 -6.35 1.98 8.78
CA SER A 110 -7.54 2.45 9.48
C SER A 110 -7.28 2.53 10.98
N MET A 111 -7.98 3.43 11.67
CA MET A 111 -7.92 3.53 13.14
C MET A 111 -8.21 2.19 13.84
N THR A 112 -9.05 1.33 13.26
CA THR A 112 -9.35 0.01 13.84
C THR A 112 -8.20 -1.00 13.70
N GLY A 113 -7.06 -0.60 13.13
CA GLY A 113 -5.87 -1.44 12.93
C GLY A 113 -5.98 -2.36 11.71
N GLU A 114 -6.80 -1.98 10.73
CA GLU A 114 -6.85 -2.65 9.43
C GLU A 114 -5.97 -1.95 8.41
N THR A 115 -5.54 -2.68 7.39
CA THR A 115 -4.74 -2.16 6.29
C THR A 115 -5.43 -2.50 4.98
N TYR A 116 -5.76 -1.47 4.21
CA TYR A 116 -6.30 -1.58 2.86
C TYR A 116 -5.16 -1.44 1.86
N VAL A 117 -5.06 -2.39 0.94
CA VAL A 117 -4.03 -2.41 -0.10
C VAL A 117 -4.72 -2.42 -1.45
N THR A 118 -4.33 -1.52 -2.33
CA THR A 118 -4.79 -1.50 -3.72
C THR A 118 -3.59 -1.56 -4.64
N LEU A 119 -3.48 -2.64 -5.42
CA LEU A 119 -2.53 -2.75 -6.51
C LEU A 119 -3.25 -2.41 -7.81
N VAL A 120 -2.58 -1.63 -8.66
CA VAL A 120 -3.11 -1.15 -9.93
C VAL A 120 -2.08 -1.43 -11.02
N ARG A 121 -2.51 -2.01 -12.13
CA ARG A 121 -1.67 -2.34 -13.28
C ARG A 121 -2.17 -1.63 -14.53
N PHE A 122 -1.24 -0.94 -15.19
CA PHE A 122 -1.43 -0.33 -16.50
C PHE A 122 -0.59 -1.07 -17.54
N GLU A 123 -1.15 -1.27 -18.73
CA GLU A 123 -0.44 -1.75 -19.92
C GLU A 123 -0.81 -0.87 -21.10
N ASN A 124 0.18 -0.28 -21.77
CA ASN A 124 -0.01 0.64 -22.89
C ASN A 124 -1.04 1.75 -22.58
N SER A 125 -0.92 2.38 -21.40
CA SER A 125 -1.85 3.41 -20.89
C SER A 125 -3.26 2.92 -20.53
N GLU A 126 -3.56 1.64 -20.67
CA GLU A 126 -4.86 1.08 -20.28
C GLU A 126 -4.78 0.43 -18.89
N LEU A 127 -5.75 0.74 -18.02
CA LEU A 127 -5.92 0.03 -16.75
C LEU A 127 -6.35 -1.42 -17.03
N THR A 128 -5.47 -2.39 -16.77
CA THR A 128 -5.75 -3.80 -17.08
C THR A 128 -6.08 -4.65 -15.85
N ALA A 129 -5.60 -4.26 -14.67
CA ALA A 129 -5.95 -4.94 -13.43
C ALA A 129 -5.99 -3.99 -12.22
N ARG A 130 -6.89 -4.32 -11.29
CA ARG A 130 -6.93 -3.77 -9.93
C ARG A 130 -7.12 -4.90 -8.94
N ILE A 131 -6.27 -4.95 -7.92
CA ILE A 131 -6.39 -5.91 -6.82
C ILE A 131 -6.61 -5.13 -5.54
N TYR A 132 -7.54 -5.60 -4.72
CA TYR A 132 -7.79 -5.07 -3.39
C TYR A 132 -7.53 -6.14 -2.33
N LYS A 133 -6.99 -5.72 -1.19
CA LYS A 133 -6.91 -6.51 0.03
C LYS A 133 -7.30 -5.67 1.24
N ARG A 134 -8.04 -6.28 2.15
CA ARG A 134 -8.26 -5.82 3.53
C ARG A 134 -7.56 -6.77 4.47
N LEU A 135 -6.55 -6.27 5.16
CA LEU A 135 -5.68 -7.04 6.04
C LEU A 135 -5.92 -6.61 7.49
N LYS A 136 -5.91 -7.58 8.41
CA LYS A 136 -5.82 -7.32 9.85
C LYS A 136 -4.45 -7.76 10.32
N VAL A 137 -3.67 -6.82 10.85
CA VAL A 137 -2.37 -7.12 11.46
C VAL A 137 -2.58 -7.29 12.96
N GLY A 138 -2.09 -8.41 13.50
CA GLY A 138 -2.16 -8.71 14.92
C GLY A 138 -0.94 -9.50 15.38
N VAL A 139 -1.03 -10.01 16.61
CA VAL A 139 -0.04 -10.91 17.19
C VAL A 139 -0.74 -12.21 17.57
N LYS A 140 -0.19 -13.34 17.11
CA LYS A 140 -0.65 -14.69 17.46
C LYS A 140 0.57 -15.50 17.88
N ASP A 141 0.52 -16.10 19.06
CA ASP A 141 1.62 -16.90 19.63
C ASP A 141 2.95 -16.12 19.71
N GLY A 142 2.88 -14.84 20.08
CA GLY A 142 4.04 -13.95 20.17
C GLY A 142 4.65 -13.54 18.81
N LYS A 143 4.04 -13.93 17.69
CA LYS A 143 4.51 -13.62 16.34
C LYS A 143 3.54 -12.69 15.62
N ARG A 144 4.06 -11.80 14.77
CA ARG A 144 3.24 -10.98 13.87
C ARG A 144 2.41 -11.92 12.99
N HIS A 145 1.10 -11.72 12.99
CA HIS A 145 0.15 -12.45 12.18
C HIS A 145 -0.60 -11.47 11.28
N VAL A 146 -0.76 -11.83 10.02
CA VAL A 146 -1.52 -11.04 9.04
C VAL A 146 -2.65 -11.90 8.53
N GLU A 147 -3.87 -11.48 8.80
CA GLU A 147 -5.10 -12.14 8.36
C GLU A 147 -5.70 -11.39 7.17
N ILE A 148 -6.05 -12.09 6.11
CA ILE A 148 -6.77 -11.53 4.97
C ILE A 148 -8.27 -11.59 5.28
N ARG A 149 -8.89 -10.43 5.49
CA ARG A 149 -10.34 -10.30 5.75
C ARG A 149 -11.15 -10.27 4.45
N GLU A 150 -10.58 -9.66 3.43
CA GLU A 150 -11.18 -9.55 2.11
C GLU A 150 -10.07 -9.42 1.08
N ALA A 151 -10.22 -10.08 -0.06
CA ALA A 151 -9.34 -9.89 -1.20
C ALA A 151 -10.09 -10.18 -2.49
N TRP A 152 -9.85 -9.39 -3.53
CA TRP A 152 -10.40 -9.64 -4.85
C TRP A 152 -9.51 -9.03 -5.94
N MET A 153 -9.66 -9.54 -7.16
CA MET A 153 -9.01 -9.04 -8.37
C MET A 153 -10.08 -8.67 -9.39
N ALA A 154 -9.91 -7.52 -10.04
CA ALA A 154 -10.71 -7.06 -11.15
C ALA A 154 -9.83 -6.86 -12.39
N THR A 155 -10.31 -7.30 -13.55
CA THR A 155 -9.64 -7.16 -14.85
C THR A 155 -10.58 -6.51 -15.87
N LYS A 156 -10.10 -6.32 -17.10
CA LYS A 156 -10.84 -5.70 -18.21
C LYS A 156 -12.27 -6.26 -18.33
N GLY A 157 -13.25 -5.35 -18.39
CA GLY A 157 -14.68 -5.68 -18.47
C GLY A 157 -15.40 -5.80 -17.11
N MET A 158 -14.68 -5.80 -15.99
CA MET A 158 -15.30 -5.82 -14.65
C MET A 158 -15.58 -4.41 -14.14
N LYS A 159 -16.79 -4.16 -13.61
CA LYS A 159 -17.14 -2.84 -13.01
C LYS A 159 -16.17 -2.41 -11.91
N ARG A 160 -15.68 -3.38 -11.12
CA ARG A 160 -14.73 -3.17 -10.03
C ARG A 160 -13.34 -2.72 -10.47
N LEU A 161 -13.05 -2.71 -11.77
CA LEU A 161 -11.76 -2.26 -12.29
C LEU A 161 -11.57 -0.76 -12.03
N PHE A 162 -12.54 0.07 -12.39
CA PHE A 162 -12.43 1.53 -12.33
C PHE A 162 -12.80 2.13 -10.97
N GLY A 163 -13.73 1.50 -10.24
CA GLY A 163 -14.19 1.98 -8.92
C GLY A 163 -15.01 0.90 -8.20
N GLY A 164 -15.54 1.18 -7.01
CA GLY A 164 -16.46 0.27 -6.30
C GLY A 164 -16.14 0.08 -4.82
N GLU A 165 -16.75 -0.93 -4.21
CA GLU A 165 -16.56 -1.28 -2.79
C GLU A 165 -15.11 -1.74 -2.53
N GLY A 166 -14.44 -1.03 -1.63
CA GLY A 166 -13.10 -1.38 -1.16
C GLY A 166 -11.96 -0.77 -1.99
N GLY A 167 -10.98 -0.23 -1.25
CA GLY A 167 -9.71 0.22 -1.78
C GLY A 167 -9.77 1.54 -2.54
N PHE A 168 -8.65 1.88 -3.16
CA PHE A 168 -8.50 3.08 -3.97
C PHE A 168 -8.99 2.86 -5.40
N PRO A 169 -9.46 3.91 -6.09
CA PRO A 169 -9.70 3.85 -7.53
C PRO A 169 -8.40 3.55 -8.30
N GLY A 170 -8.53 2.89 -9.44
CA GLY A 170 -7.42 2.56 -10.34
C GLY A 170 -7.01 3.74 -11.21
N LEU A 171 -6.49 4.80 -10.59
CA LEU A 171 -6.07 6.02 -11.29
C LEU A 171 -4.68 5.84 -11.93
N SER A 172 -4.48 6.37 -13.13
CA SER A 172 -3.15 6.55 -13.70
C SER A 172 -2.32 7.52 -12.86
N MET A 173 -1.01 7.54 -13.04
CA MET A 173 -0.15 8.49 -12.34
C MET A 173 -0.51 9.95 -12.67
N GLU A 174 -0.88 10.24 -13.92
CA GLU A 174 -1.39 11.53 -14.37
C GLU A 174 -2.67 11.90 -13.60
N GLU A 175 -3.64 10.99 -13.51
CA GLU A 175 -4.87 11.21 -12.75
C GLU A 175 -4.59 11.36 -11.24
N LEU A 176 -3.58 10.68 -10.70
CA LEU A 176 -3.13 10.89 -9.31
C LEU A 176 -2.56 12.30 -9.11
N TYR A 177 -1.77 12.81 -10.05
CA TYR A 177 -1.27 14.19 -10.02
C TYR A 177 -2.39 15.22 -10.16
N ASP A 178 -3.35 15.00 -11.05
CA ASP A 178 -4.49 15.91 -11.24
C ASP A 178 -5.39 15.94 -10.00
N ALA A 179 -5.65 14.78 -9.40
CA ALA A 179 -6.41 14.70 -8.15
C ALA A 179 -5.63 15.31 -6.97
N CYS A 180 -4.31 15.12 -6.92
CA CYS A 180 -3.44 15.78 -5.97
C CYS A 180 -3.53 17.31 -6.08
N GLU A 181 -3.33 17.85 -7.28
CA GLU A 181 -3.37 19.30 -7.52
C GLU A 181 -4.74 19.89 -7.16
N SER A 182 -5.82 19.26 -7.63
CA SER A 182 -7.17 19.79 -7.46
C SER A 182 -7.74 19.64 -6.05
N GLU A 183 -7.39 18.57 -5.33
CA GLU A 183 -8.04 18.24 -4.05
C GLU A 183 -7.17 18.43 -2.82
N VAL A 184 -5.84 18.33 -2.97
CA VAL A 184 -4.86 18.43 -1.88
C VAL A 184 -4.16 19.78 -1.93
N LEU A 185 -3.57 20.13 -3.07
CA LEU A 185 -2.66 21.28 -3.15
C LEU A 185 -3.39 22.63 -3.20
N LYS A 186 -4.69 22.64 -3.48
CA LYS A 186 -5.56 23.83 -3.35
C LYS A 186 -6.03 24.11 -1.92
N ARG A 187 -5.66 23.27 -0.95
CA ARG A 187 -6.10 23.46 0.45
C ARG A 187 -5.30 24.57 1.12
N ASP A 188 -5.98 25.30 1.98
CA ASP A 188 -5.39 26.36 2.80
C ASP A 188 -4.34 25.76 3.76
N ALA A 189 -3.06 26.04 3.51
CA ALA A 189 -1.94 25.54 4.31
C ALA A 189 -1.90 26.10 5.74
N GLU A 190 -2.60 27.21 6.01
CA GLU A 190 -2.75 27.72 7.38
C GLU A 190 -3.67 26.81 8.20
N LYS A 191 -4.63 26.14 7.56
CA LYS A 191 -5.62 25.27 8.19
C LYS A 191 -5.34 23.78 8.01
N ASN A 192 -4.43 23.41 7.12
CA ASN A 192 -4.16 22.03 6.77
C ASN A 192 -2.66 21.75 6.78
N HIS A 193 -2.26 20.56 7.21
CA HIS A 193 -1.01 19.94 6.80
C HIS A 193 -1.18 19.50 5.35
N VAL A 194 -0.36 20.01 4.44
CA VAL A 194 -0.36 19.65 3.02
C VAL A 194 1.04 19.19 2.66
N GLY A 195 1.17 18.13 1.86
CA GLY A 195 2.50 17.71 1.41
C GLY A 195 2.48 17.00 0.07
N LEU A 196 3.51 17.27 -0.72
CA LEU A 196 3.81 16.66 -2.01
C LEU A 196 5.23 16.09 -1.97
N ALA A 197 5.44 14.90 -2.52
CA ALA A 197 6.76 14.36 -2.83
C ALA A 197 6.67 13.39 -4.01
N ALA A 198 7.64 13.46 -4.89
CA ALA A 198 7.86 12.49 -5.97
C ALA A 198 9.31 11.97 -5.90
N ASP A 199 9.56 10.79 -6.47
CA ASP A 199 10.95 10.35 -6.67
C ASP A 199 11.58 10.94 -7.95
N ASP A 200 12.84 10.62 -8.19
CA ASP A 200 13.62 11.03 -9.36
C ASP A 200 12.99 10.64 -10.71
N ARG A 201 12.14 9.61 -10.72
CA ARG A 201 11.39 9.16 -11.90
C ARG A 201 10.07 9.90 -12.08
N GLY A 202 9.70 10.79 -11.15
CA GLY A 202 8.40 11.44 -11.11
C GLY A 202 7.28 10.55 -10.57
N VAL A 203 7.58 9.44 -9.88
CA VAL A 203 6.52 8.63 -9.25
C VAL A 203 6.04 9.33 -7.98
N LEU A 204 4.75 9.59 -7.88
CA LEU A 204 4.13 10.29 -6.75
C LEU A 204 4.24 9.49 -5.44
N LYS A 205 5.21 9.81 -4.59
CA LYS A 205 5.41 9.12 -3.29
C LYS A 205 4.48 9.63 -2.22
N ARG A 206 4.14 10.90 -2.26
CA ARG A 206 3.28 11.54 -1.28
C ARG A 206 2.47 12.63 -1.94
N CYS A 207 1.17 12.61 -1.75
CA CYS A 207 0.32 13.77 -1.92
C CYS A 207 -0.84 13.66 -0.95
N TYR A 208 -0.81 14.45 0.12
CA TYR A 208 -1.83 14.37 1.14
C TYR A 208 -2.17 15.74 1.72
N TYR A 209 -3.41 15.87 2.21
CA TYR A 209 -3.72 16.88 3.21
C TYR A 209 -4.37 16.26 4.43
N SER A 210 -4.25 16.94 5.57
CA SER A 210 -5.00 16.69 6.79
C SER A 210 -5.26 18.02 7.49
N PRO A 211 -6.51 18.35 7.88
CA PRO A 211 -6.79 19.53 8.69
C PRO A 211 -5.93 19.57 9.96
N LYS A 212 -5.39 20.74 10.29
CA LYS A 212 -4.77 20.98 11.59
C LYS A 212 -5.87 20.76 12.65
N MET A 213 -5.53 20.10 13.76
CA MET A 213 -6.49 19.67 14.80
C MET A 213 -7.37 18.48 14.44
N CYS A 214 -7.10 17.77 13.35
CA CYS A 214 -7.76 16.51 13.12
C CYS A 214 -7.27 15.42 14.09
N ALA A 215 -8.21 14.69 14.68
CA ALA A 215 -7.92 13.51 15.50
C ALA A 215 -7.69 12.26 14.63
N ASP A 216 -8.74 11.79 13.94
CA ASP A 216 -8.72 10.49 13.25
C ASP A 216 -9.23 10.60 11.80
N ASP A 217 -8.51 9.96 10.87
CA ASP A 217 -8.92 9.61 9.48
C ASP A 217 -9.62 10.71 8.65
N CYS A 218 -9.32 12.00 8.89
CA CYS A 218 -9.93 13.14 8.20
C CYS A 218 -9.19 13.59 6.92
N GLY A 219 -8.02 13.00 6.67
CA GLY A 219 -7.14 13.41 5.58
C GLY A 219 -7.51 12.74 4.27
N LYS A 220 -6.99 13.30 3.18
CA LYS A 220 -7.02 12.63 1.87
C LYS A 220 -5.60 12.45 1.39
N SER A 221 -5.29 11.28 0.81
CA SER A 221 -3.99 11.02 0.21
C SER A 221 -4.08 10.31 -1.14
N TYR A 222 -3.07 10.55 -1.96
CA TYR A 222 -2.84 9.96 -3.29
C TYR A 222 -1.49 9.24 -3.37
N ASP A 223 -0.92 8.91 -2.21
CA ASP A 223 0.40 8.32 -2.05
C ASP A 223 0.52 6.97 -2.76
N VAL A 224 1.62 6.79 -3.50
CA VAL A 224 2.06 5.49 -4.01
C VAL A 224 3.13 4.91 -3.10
N SER A 225 2.79 3.80 -2.45
CA SER A 225 3.66 3.08 -1.52
C SER A 225 4.78 2.33 -2.26
N HIS A 226 4.43 1.61 -3.33
CA HIS A 226 5.37 0.80 -4.11
C HIS A 226 5.14 0.98 -5.60
N PHE A 227 6.23 0.96 -6.38
CA PHE A 227 6.19 1.13 -7.83
C PHE A 227 7.07 0.07 -8.50
N TYR A 228 6.52 -0.56 -9.52
CA TYR A 228 7.14 -1.62 -10.30
C TYR A 228 7.17 -1.15 -11.77
N PRO A 229 8.36 -0.92 -12.34
CA PRO A 229 8.48 -0.41 -13.71
C PRO A 229 8.11 -1.44 -14.78
N GLU A 230 7.99 -2.71 -14.41
CA GLU A 230 7.59 -3.79 -15.30
C GLU A 230 6.13 -4.17 -15.03
N SER A 231 5.38 -4.49 -16.10
CA SER A 231 4.06 -5.09 -15.96
C SER A 231 4.20 -6.47 -15.33
N ILE A 232 3.46 -6.69 -14.26
CA ILE A 232 3.50 -7.93 -13.48
C ILE A 232 2.57 -8.94 -14.13
N SER A 233 3.05 -10.18 -14.30
CA SER A 233 2.27 -11.24 -14.97
C SER A 233 1.01 -11.62 -14.20
N ASP A 234 0.01 -12.14 -14.90
CA ASP A 234 -1.26 -12.57 -14.30
C ASP A 234 -1.06 -13.69 -13.26
N GLU A 235 -0.04 -14.54 -13.43
CA GLU A 235 0.30 -15.60 -12.46
C GLU A 235 0.76 -15.00 -11.14
N ILE A 236 1.64 -13.99 -11.18
CA ILE A 236 2.13 -13.29 -10.00
C ILE A 236 0.97 -12.52 -9.34
N LEU A 237 0.09 -11.90 -10.12
CA LEU A 237 -1.10 -11.23 -9.60
C LEU A 237 -2.07 -12.20 -8.89
N LYS A 238 -2.26 -13.40 -9.45
CA LYS A 238 -3.08 -14.46 -8.85
C LYS A 238 -2.44 -15.01 -7.57
N GLU A 239 -1.13 -15.21 -7.52
CA GLU A 239 -0.46 -15.56 -6.26
C GLU A 239 -0.64 -14.43 -5.25
N TYR A 240 -0.42 -13.19 -5.69
CA TYR A 240 -0.49 -12.01 -4.84
C TYR A 240 -1.85 -11.91 -4.16
N VAL A 241 -2.97 -11.99 -4.88
CA VAL A 241 -4.31 -11.83 -4.26
C VAL A 241 -4.58 -12.83 -3.13
N THR A 242 -4.01 -14.04 -3.22
CA THR A 242 -4.19 -15.09 -2.20
C THR A 242 -3.24 -14.99 -1.00
N GLY A 243 -2.11 -14.30 -1.16
CA GLY A 243 -1.09 -14.18 -0.13
C GLY A 243 -1.28 -12.98 0.82
N PRO A 244 -0.80 -13.06 2.07
CA PRO A 244 -0.90 -11.94 3.04
C PRO A 244 0.11 -10.81 2.78
N ASN A 245 1.02 -11.00 1.82
CA ASN A 245 2.07 -10.02 1.53
C ASN A 245 1.50 -8.76 0.89
N ILE A 246 2.00 -7.60 1.34
CA ILE A 246 1.69 -6.29 0.76
C ILE A 246 2.52 -6.05 -0.50
N GLU A 247 3.76 -6.56 -0.53
CA GLU A 247 4.66 -6.44 -1.67
C GLU A 247 4.58 -7.66 -2.58
N LEU A 248 4.83 -7.44 -3.87
CA LEU A 248 5.02 -8.52 -4.83
C LEU A 248 6.36 -9.20 -4.58
N LYS A 249 6.36 -10.54 -4.55
CA LYS A 249 7.60 -11.32 -4.60
C LYS A 249 8.15 -11.23 -6.02
N LYS A 250 9.44 -10.88 -6.14
CA LYS A 250 10.18 -10.99 -7.40
C LYS A 250 10.77 -12.39 -7.54
#